data_AF-A0A5T1PY22-F1
#
_entry.id   AF-A0A5T1PY22-F1
#
_cell.length_a   1.000
_cell.length_b   1.000
_cell.length_c   1.000
_cell.angle_alpha   90.00
_cell.angle_beta   90.00
_cell.angle_gamma   90.00
#
_symmetry.space_group_name_H-M   'P 1'
#
loop_
_entity.id
_entity.type
_entity.pdbx_description
1 polymer ?
#
loop_
_entity_poly.entity_id
_entity_poly.type
_entity_poly.pdbx_seq_one_letter_code
_entity_poly.pdbx_strand_id
1 'polypeptide(L)'
;MERLTLVEIRFAKLEEASKIMEFIKNHWSKNHVFSYRKEVLDFQYLDKYNQRYNIVLGLENNIIQSILGFTLLSQYDDNLEINKDLWFGIWKSIKPTFGLVLIKFLLETLKPKSIGNAGLSEHGIKYYKLFLYDKIEPLKHFYIKNDKKNIFYIADFASSPSICNLKNINFT
;
A
#
# COMPACT_ATOMS: atom_id res chain seq x y z
N MET A 1 3.86 -38.56 8.52
CA MET A 1 4.43 -38.07 7.24
C MET A 1 4.19 -36.57 7.21
N GLU A 2 5.18 -35.77 7.62
CA GLU A 2 5.07 -34.30 7.58
C GLU A 2 4.96 -33.86 6.11
N ARG A 3 3.88 -33.16 5.76
CA ARG A 3 3.79 -32.49 4.45
C ARG A 3 4.77 -31.32 4.47
N LEU A 4 5.76 -31.33 3.58
CA LEU A 4 6.61 -30.16 3.33
C LEU A 4 5.72 -29.01 2.86
N THR A 5 5.68 -27.93 3.66
CA THR A 5 4.99 -26.68 3.30
C THR A 5 5.87 -25.88 2.37
N LEU A 6 5.39 -25.59 1.15
CA LEU A 6 6.12 -24.73 0.23
C LEU A 6 5.85 -23.27 0.60
N VAL A 7 6.90 -22.57 1.03
CA VAL A 7 6.86 -21.13 1.33
C VAL A 7 7.56 -20.37 0.21
N GLU A 8 6.88 -19.38 -0.36
CA GLU A 8 7.42 -18.51 -1.41
C GLU A 8 7.23 -17.04 -1.01
N ILE A 9 8.29 -16.24 -1.16
CA ILE A 9 8.26 -14.78 -0.98
C ILE A 9 8.68 -14.14 -2.30
N ARG A 10 7.81 -13.33 -2.89
CA ARG A 10 8.07 -12.68 -4.17
C ARG A 10 7.18 -11.48 -4.39
N PHE A 11 7.45 -10.73 -5.44
CA PHE A 11 6.52 -9.71 -5.92
C PHE A 11 5.27 -10.31 -6.55
N ALA A 12 4.16 -9.59 -6.43
CA ALA A 12 2.88 -9.90 -7.02
C ALA A 12 2.90 -9.70 -8.54
N LYS A 13 2.31 -10.66 -9.27
CA LYS A 13 2.13 -10.59 -10.72
C LYS A 13 0.84 -9.84 -11.06
N LEU A 14 0.73 -9.37 -12.31
CA LEU A 14 -0.42 -8.57 -12.76
C LEU A 14 -1.74 -9.34 -12.67
N GLU A 15 -1.72 -10.64 -12.98
CA GLU A 15 -2.87 -11.53 -12.93
C GLU A 15 -3.36 -11.83 -11.49
N GLU A 16 -2.59 -11.45 -10.47
CA GLU A 16 -2.92 -11.73 -9.06
C GLU A 16 -3.75 -10.63 -8.39
N ALA A 17 -4.11 -9.55 -9.10
CA ALA A 17 -4.90 -8.44 -8.58
C ALA A 17 -6.16 -8.91 -7.83
N SER A 18 -6.97 -9.78 -8.45
CA SER A 18 -8.22 -10.28 -7.85
C SER A 18 -7.97 -11.05 -6.54
N LYS A 19 -6.90 -11.85 -6.48
CA LYS A 19 -6.54 -12.61 -5.28
C LYS A 19 -6.06 -11.69 -4.16
N ILE A 20 -5.32 -10.63 -4.48
CA ILE A 20 -4.89 -9.61 -3.52
C ILE A 20 -6.09 -8.88 -2.95
N MET A 21 -7.01 -8.42 -3.82
CA MET A 21 -8.24 -7.74 -3.40
C MET A 21 -9.09 -8.63 -2.49
N GLU A 22 -9.21 -9.92 -2.80
CA GLU A 22 -9.91 -10.90 -1.98
C GLU A 22 -9.21 -11.13 -0.63
N PHE A 23 -7.88 -11.23 -0.59
CA PHE A 23 -7.14 -11.32 0.66
C PHE A 23 -7.39 -10.11 1.56
N ILE A 24 -7.36 -8.90 1.01
CA ILE A 24 -7.66 -7.66 1.74
C ILE A 24 -9.11 -7.68 2.26
N LYS A 25 -10.05 -8.10 1.41
CA LYS A 25 -11.47 -8.24 1.79
C LYS A 25 -11.65 -9.15 3.01
N ASN A 26 -11.00 -10.31 2.98
CA ASN A 26 -11.22 -11.39 3.95
C ASN A 26 -10.41 -11.22 5.24
N HIS A 27 -9.24 -10.56 5.17
CA HIS A 27 -8.31 -10.48 6.30
C HIS A 27 -8.05 -9.07 6.81
N TRP A 28 -8.47 -8.02 6.12
CA TRP A 28 -8.39 -6.63 6.60
C TRP A 28 -9.78 -6.04 6.84
N SER A 29 -10.53 -5.81 5.77
CA SER A 29 -11.90 -5.30 5.83
C SER A 29 -12.57 -5.43 4.48
N LYS A 30 -13.82 -5.88 4.48
CA LYS A 30 -14.66 -5.91 3.28
C LYS A 30 -14.92 -4.54 2.67
N ASN A 31 -14.79 -3.47 3.48
CA ASN A 31 -15.01 -2.08 3.08
C ASN A 31 -13.70 -1.33 2.81
N HIS A 32 -12.55 -2.01 2.79
CA HIS A 32 -11.28 -1.38 2.43
C HIS A 32 -11.32 -0.97 0.95
N VAL A 33 -10.86 0.22 0.57
CA VAL A 33 -10.98 0.66 -0.84
C VAL A 33 -10.35 -0.32 -1.85
N PHE A 34 -9.18 -0.88 -1.51
CA PHE A 34 -8.52 -1.92 -2.31
C PHE A 34 -9.26 -3.26 -2.37
N SER A 35 -10.27 -3.54 -1.53
CA SER A 35 -11.04 -4.79 -1.64
C SER A 35 -12.13 -4.74 -2.71
N TYR A 36 -12.51 -3.55 -3.18
CA TYR A 36 -13.65 -3.38 -4.10
C TYR A 36 -13.44 -2.37 -5.24
N ARG A 37 -12.29 -1.66 -5.29
CA ARG A 37 -11.90 -0.80 -6.42
C ARG A 37 -10.53 -1.18 -6.94
N LYS A 38 -10.50 -1.84 -8.09
CA LYS A 38 -9.24 -2.22 -8.75
C LYS A 38 -8.49 -0.98 -9.23
N GLU A 39 -9.20 0.04 -9.68
CA GLU A 39 -8.64 1.29 -10.19
C GLU A 39 -7.80 2.01 -9.13
N VAL A 40 -8.23 1.93 -7.85
CA VAL A 40 -7.50 2.52 -6.72
C VAL A 40 -6.29 1.66 -6.34
N LEU A 41 -6.41 0.33 -6.43
CA LEU A 41 -5.27 -0.58 -6.27
C LEU A 41 -4.22 -0.32 -7.37
N ASP A 42 -4.66 -0.18 -8.61
CA ASP A 42 -3.82 0.07 -9.77
C ASP A 42 -3.12 1.43 -9.64
N PHE A 43 -3.87 2.47 -9.30
CA PHE A 43 -3.32 3.80 -9.06
C PHE A 43 -2.14 3.76 -8.09
N GLN A 44 -2.30 3.07 -6.95
CA GLN A 44 -1.29 3.11 -5.89
C GLN A 44 -0.15 2.10 -6.07
N TYR A 45 -0.42 0.91 -6.65
CA TYR A 45 0.51 -0.21 -6.64
C TYR A 45 0.86 -0.76 -8.02
N LEU A 46 0.23 -0.35 -9.13
CA LEU A 46 0.62 -0.86 -10.45
C LEU A 46 1.95 -0.24 -10.88
N ASP A 47 2.98 -1.08 -10.97
CA ASP A 47 4.27 -0.72 -11.53
C ASP A 47 4.29 -1.06 -13.01
N LYS A 48 4.03 -0.04 -13.83
CA LYS A 48 4.04 -0.17 -15.30
C LYS A 48 5.44 -0.40 -15.85
N TYR A 49 6.50 0.02 -15.15
CA TYR A 49 7.86 -0.17 -15.62
C TYR A 49 8.29 -1.63 -15.44
N ASN A 50 8.06 -2.19 -14.25
CA ASN A 50 8.43 -3.58 -13.93
C ASN A 50 7.32 -4.60 -14.24
N GLN A 51 6.19 -4.17 -14.82
CA GLN A 51 5.06 -5.02 -15.21
C GLN A 51 4.58 -5.93 -14.07
N ARG A 52 4.36 -5.33 -12.89
CA ARG A 52 3.97 -6.03 -11.65
C ARG A 52 3.15 -5.12 -10.74
N TYR A 53 2.61 -5.68 -9.66
CA TYR A 53 2.19 -4.84 -8.54
C TYR A 53 3.37 -4.65 -7.58
N ASN A 54 3.54 -3.43 -7.07
CA ASN A 54 4.42 -3.09 -5.94
C ASN A 54 3.84 -3.61 -4.62
N ILE A 55 3.66 -4.92 -4.59
CA ILE A 55 3.16 -5.71 -3.48
C ILE A 55 4.06 -6.93 -3.36
N VAL A 56 4.67 -7.13 -2.21
CA VAL A 56 5.33 -8.39 -1.86
C VAL A 56 4.27 -9.34 -1.31
N LEU A 57 4.27 -10.58 -1.77
CA LEU A 57 3.42 -11.66 -1.29
C LEU A 57 4.26 -12.65 -0.48
N GLY A 58 3.70 -13.10 0.63
CA GLY A 58 4.15 -14.31 1.30
C GLY A 58 3.11 -15.40 1.11
N LEU A 59 3.51 -16.48 0.44
CA LEU A 59 2.66 -17.58 0.03
C LEU A 59 3.03 -18.84 0.82
N GLU A 60 2.00 -19.60 1.21
CA GLU A 60 2.14 -20.94 1.75
C GLU A 60 1.25 -21.86 0.91
N ASN A 61 1.84 -22.82 0.19
CA ASN A 61 1.15 -23.69 -0.77
C ASN A 61 0.30 -22.92 -1.80
N ASN A 62 0.87 -21.86 -2.40
CA ASN A 62 0.21 -20.95 -3.35
C ASN A 62 -0.97 -20.13 -2.79
N ILE A 63 -1.16 -20.11 -1.46
CA ILE A 63 -2.19 -19.31 -0.79
C ILE A 63 -1.52 -18.10 -0.15
N ILE A 64 -2.07 -16.90 -0.41
CA ILE A 64 -1.57 -15.66 0.18
C ILE A 64 -1.78 -15.70 1.70
N GLN A 65 -0.67 -15.67 2.45
CA GLN A 65 -0.66 -15.58 3.90
C GLN A 65 -0.36 -14.15 4.38
N SER A 66 0.29 -13.36 3.54
CA SER A 66 0.69 -12.00 3.86
C SER A 66 0.92 -11.15 2.61
N ILE A 67 0.68 -9.85 2.74
CA ILE A 67 0.96 -8.84 1.74
C ILE A 67 1.69 -7.65 2.35
N LEU A 68 2.57 -7.04 1.57
CA LEU A 68 3.22 -5.77 1.86
C LEU A 68 3.21 -4.91 0.59
N GLY A 69 2.28 -3.98 0.51
CA GLY A 69 2.24 -2.96 -0.52
C GLY A 69 3.24 -1.85 -0.23
N PHE A 70 3.83 -1.31 -1.30
CA PHE A 70 4.70 -0.15 -1.25
C PHE A 70 4.48 0.70 -2.51
N THR A 71 4.83 1.98 -2.43
CA THR A 71 4.71 2.92 -3.53
C THR A 71 6.10 3.45 -3.84
N LEU A 72 6.47 3.45 -5.12
CA LEU A 72 7.74 4.02 -5.58
C LEU A 72 7.51 5.47 -5.96
N LEU A 73 8.30 6.40 -5.42
CA LEU A 73 8.10 7.82 -5.71
C LEU A 73 8.39 8.16 -7.17
N SER A 74 9.31 7.44 -7.80
CA SER A 74 9.59 7.54 -9.24
C SER A 74 8.40 7.18 -10.15
N GLN A 75 7.29 6.67 -9.61
CA GLN A 75 6.03 6.54 -10.37
C GLN A 75 5.33 7.89 -10.60
N TYR A 76 5.68 8.91 -9.83
CA TYR A 76 5.01 10.22 -9.81
C TYR A 76 5.96 11.39 -10.11
N ASP A 77 7.26 11.12 -10.20
CA ASP A 77 8.27 12.11 -10.56
C ASP A 77 9.40 11.42 -11.32
N ASP A 78 9.48 11.66 -12.63
CA ASP A 78 10.46 11.06 -13.53
C ASP A 78 11.90 11.55 -13.25
N ASN A 79 12.08 12.60 -12.44
CA ASN A 79 13.41 13.07 -12.02
C ASN A 79 14.02 12.22 -10.89
N LEU A 80 13.22 11.36 -10.25
CA LEU A 80 13.69 10.50 -9.17
C LEU A 80 14.30 9.19 -9.72
N GLU A 81 15.33 8.70 -9.03
CA GLU A 81 15.92 7.41 -9.37
C GLU A 81 14.91 6.26 -9.15
N ILE A 82 14.85 5.35 -10.13
CA ILE A 82 13.97 4.17 -10.07
C ILE A 82 14.34 3.29 -8.86
N ASN A 83 13.33 2.87 -8.10
CA ASN A 83 13.45 1.99 -6.93
C ASN A 83 14.24 2.57 -5.72
N LYS A 84 14.58 3.86 -5.70
CA LYS A 84 15.38 4.42 -4.59
C LYS A 84 14.56 4.97 -3.44
N ASP A 85 13.44 5.59 -3.73
CA ASP A 85 12.60 6.22 -2.71
C ASP A 85 11.24 5.54 -2.70
N LEU A 86 10.91 4.90 -1.58
CA LEU A 86 9.67 4.16 -1.45
C LEU A 86 8.90 4.54 -0.19
N TRP A 87 7.59 4.35 -0.24
CA TRP A 87 6.71 4.47 0.90
C TRP A 87 6.04 3.14 1.16
N PHE A 88 6.03 2.68 2.41
CA PHE A 88 5.18 1.56 2.78
C PHE A 88 3.71 1.95 2.67
N GLY A 89 2.91 0.98 2.24
CA GLY A 89 1.46 1.09 2.15
C GLY A 89 0.79 0.03 3.01
N ILE A 90 -0.13 -0.72 2.41
CA ILE A 90 -0.88 -1.77 3.11
C ILE A 90 0.05 -2.90 3.57
N TRP A 91 -0.03 -3.28 4.85
CA TRP A 91 0.77 -4.39 5.38
C TRP A 91 -0.07 -5.30 6.26
N LYS A 92 -0.34 -6.51 5.77
CA LYS A 92 -1.19 -7.47 6.49
C LYS A 92 -0.60 -8.86 6.41
N SER A 93 -0.49 -9.49 7.58
CA SER A 93 -0.15 -10.90 7.69
C SER A 93 -1.19 -11.64 8.52
N ILE A 94 -1.44 -12.91 8.18
CA ILE A 94 -2.19 -13.85 9.01
C ILE A 94 -1.30 -14.32 10.17
N LYS A 95 -0.02 -14.62 9.88
CA LYS A 95 1.00 -15.03 10.86
C LYS A 95 2.07 -13.94 11.00
N PRO A 96 2.35 -13.37 12.19
CA PRO A 96 3.27 -12.23 12.33
C PRO A 96 4.66 -12.43 11.71
N THR A 97 5.21 -13.65 11.78
CA THR A 97 6.53 -14.00 11.25
C THR A 97 6.66 -13.77 9.74
N PHE A 98 5.62 -14.08 8.97
CA PHE A 98 5.60 -13.83 7.53
C PHE A 98 5.73 -12.34 7.19
N GLY A 99 5.13 -11.47 8.02
CA GLY A 99 5.16 -10.02 7.79
C GLY A 99 6.58 -9.44 7.82
N LEU A 100 7.43 -9.90 8.74
CA LEU A 100 8.82 -9.45 8.84
C LEU A 100 9.67 -9.93 7.66
N VAL A 101 9.41 -11.15 7.18
CA VAL A 101 10.09 -11.71 6.00
C VAL A 101 9.79 -10.89 4.75
N LEU A 102 8.57 -10.36 4.59
CA LEU A 102 8.23 -9.51 3.44
C LEU A 102 9.03 -8.21 3.42
N ILE A 103 9.18 -7.57 4.60
CA ILE A 103 9.98 -6.36 4.74
C ILE A 103 11.43 -6.67 4.39
N LYS A 104 12.01 -7.71 4.99
CA LYS A 104 13.39 -8.13 4.70
C LYS A 104 13.60 -8.35 3.20
N PHE A 105 12.73 -9.13 2.56
CA PHE A 105 12.78 -9.38 1.12
C PHE A 105 12.75 -8.08 0.31
N LEU A 106 11.85 -7.15 0.64
CA LEU A 106 11.73 -5.87 -0.07
C LEU A 106 13.04 -5.07 0.03
N LEU A 107 13.58 -4.93 1.24
CA LEU A 107 14.77 -4.12 1.51
C LEU A 107 16.02 -4.72 0.85
N GLU A 108 16.20 -6.04 0.90
CA GLU A 108 17.33 -6.72 0.28
C GLU A 108 17.27 -6.70 -1.26
N THR A 109 16.04 -6.74 -1.81
CA THR A 109 15.82 -6.77 -3.26
C THR A 109 15.95 -5.38 -3.88
N LEU A 110 15.31 -4.35 -3.32
CA LEU A 110 15.30 -3.01 -3.90
C LEU A 110 16.44 -2.13 -3.43
N LYS A 111 16.97 -2.38 -2.22
CA LYS A 111 18.01 -1.55 -1.57
C LYS A 111 17.68 -0.06 -1.68
N PRO A 112 16.50 0.36 -1.18
CA PRO A 112 16.07 1.75 -1.27
C PRO A 112 17.03 2.67 -0.50
N LYS A 113 17.17 3.89 -0.99
CA LYS A 113 17.90 4.98 -0.33
C LYS A 113 17.06 5.60 0.78
N SER A 114 15.75 5.70 0.59
CA SER A 114 14.83 6.24 1.58
C SER A 114 13.51 5.48 1.65
N ILE A 115 12.93 5.43 2.85
CA ILE A 115 11.71 4.70 3.15
C ILE A 115 10.82 5.61 4.00
N GLY A 116 9.61 5.88 3.51
CA GLY A 116 8.56 6.59 4.23
C GLY A 116 7.46 5.65 4.73
N ASN A 117 6.73 6.09 5.75
CA ASN A 117 5.44 5.50 6.12
C ASN A 117 4.57 6.56 6.82
N ALA A 118 3.24 6.39 6.75
CA ALA A 118 2.27 7.20 7.46
C ALA A 118 1.16 6.30 8.06
N GLY A 119 0.50 6.80 9.11
CA GLY A 119 -0.63 6.10 9.71
C GLY A 119 -0.25 4.82 10.47
N LEU A 120 0.93 4.79 11.10
CA LEU A 120 1.37 3.67 11.92
C LEU A 120 0.44 3.47 13.12
N SER A 121 -0.01 2.24 13.33
CA SER A 121 -0.62 1.84 14.59
C SER A 121 0.44 1.72 15.69
N GLU A 122 0.02 1.78 16.97
CA GLU A 122 0.92 1.55 18.11
C GLU A 122 1.66 0.21 18.02
N HIS A 123 0.98 -0.81 17.49
CA HIS A 123 1.58 -2.13 17.24
C HIS A 123 2.59 -2.08 16.09
N GLY A 124 2.27 -1.34 15.02
CA GLY A 124 3.18 -1.08 13.90
C GLY A 124 4.49 -0.47 14.36
N ILE A 125 4.44 0.59 15.19
CA ILE A 125 5.63 1.30 15.70
C ILE A 125 6.67 0.35 16.32
N LYS A 126 6.23 -0.70 17.03
CA LYS A 126 7.14 -1.69 17.64
C LYS A 126 8.01 -2.38 16.60
N TYR A 127 7.46 -2.70 15.44
CA TYR A 127 8.23 -3.35 14.36
C TYR A 127 9.19 -2.38 13.69
N TYR A 128 8.82 -1.11 13.50
CA TYR A 128 9.71 -0.13 12.89
C TYR A 128 10.94 0.14 13.78
N LYS A 129 10.78 0.11 15.10
CA LYS A 129 11.92 0.17 16.03
C LYS A 129 12.89 -1.01 15.85
N LEU A 130 12.42 -2.20 15.50
CA LEU A 130 13.28 -3.37 15.24
C LEU A 130 14.14 -3.22 13.97
N PHE A 131 13.66 -2.44 13.00
CA PHE A 131 14.37 -2.17 11.75
C PHE A 131 15.26 -0.93 11.80
N LEU A 132 15.48 -0.36 13.00
CA LEU A 132 16.34 0.80 13.23
C LEU A 132 15.95 2.03 12.39
N TYR A 133 14.66 2.21 12.09
CA TYR A 133 14.22 3.45 11.44
C TYR A 133 14.46 4.65 12.36
N ASP A 134 15.23 5.61 11.87
CA ASP A 134 15.85 6.69 12.66
C ASP A 134 14.85 7.68 13.27
N LYS A 135 13.63 7.77 12.72
CA LYS A 135 12.66 8.79 13.10
C LYS A 135 11.22 8.31 12.99
N ILE A 136 10.52 8.29 14.13
CA ILE A 136 9.08 8.08 14.22
C ILE A 136 8.52 9.27 14.98
N GLU A 137 7.76 10.13 14.31
CA GLU A 137 7.21 11.36 14.87
C GLU A 137 5.72 11.48 14.57
N PRO A 138 4.91 12.01 15.51
CA PRO A 138 3.55 12.39 15.19
C PRO A 138 3.55 13.55 14.19
N LEU A 139 2.81 13.40 13.09
CA LEU A 139 2.58 14.50 12.16
C LEU A 139 1.67 15.52 12.84
N LYS A 140 2.18 16.73 13.08
CA LYS A 140 1.35 17.83 13.58
C LYS A 140 0.39 18.26 12.48
N HIS A 141 -0.90 18.00 12.67
CA HIS A 141 -1.93 18.41 11.72
C HIS A 141 -2.27 19.87 11.97
N PHE A 142 -1.89 20.73 11.03
CA PHE A 142 -2.30 22.13 11.02
C PHE A 142 -3.40 22.32 9.98
N TYR A 143 -4.36 23.18 10.29
CA TYR A 143 -5.34 23.63 9.32
C TYR A 143 -5.44 25.15 9.43
N ILE A 144 -5.70 25.80 8.30
CA ILE A 144 -6.07 27.22 8.29
C ILE A 144 -7.59 27.25 8.29
N LYS A 145 -8.17 27.75 9.38
CA LYS A 145 -9.61 27.99 9.43
C LYS A 145 -9.94 29.10 8.43
N ASN A 146 -10.94 28.87 7.59
CA ASN A 146 -11.53 29.95 6.83
C ASN A 146 -12.49 30.73 7.73
N ASP A 147 -12.03 31.83 8.33
CA ASP A 147 -12.84 32.66 9.25
C ASP A 147 -14.06 33.32 8.60
N LYS A 148 -14.15 33.31 7.28
CA LYS A 148 -15.32 33.81 6.53
C LYS A 148 -16.38 32.71 6.33
N LYS A 149 -16.09 31.46 6.66
CA LYS A 149 -17.03 30.34 6.57
C LYS A 149 -17.37 29.81 7.95
N ASN A 150 -18.65 29.89 8.28
CA ASN A 150 -19.22 29.33 9.51
C ASN A 150 -19.92 27.98 9.26
N ILE A 151 -20.08 27.61 7.99
CA ILE A 151 -20.72 26.36 7.55
C ILE A 151 -19.71 25.63 6.67
N PHE A 152 -19.28 24.47 7.15
CA PHE A 152 -18.40 23.57 6.42
C PHE A 152 -19.25 22.41 5.92
N TYR A 153 -19.36 22.27 4.60
CA TYR A 153 -19.97 21.10 3.99
C TYR A 153 -18.85 20.06 3.82
N ILE A 154 -18.95 18.95 4.53
CA ILE A 154 -18.27 17.73 4.11
C ILE A 154 -19.00 17.27 2.84
N ALA A 155 -18.26 16.88 1.80
CA ALA A 155 -18.88 16.44 0.56
C ALA A 155 -19.87 15.29 0.88
N ASP A 156 -21.14 15.54 0.59
CA ASP A 156 -22.20 14.53 0.63
C ASP A 156 -22.34 13.95 -0.77
N PHE A 157 -21.94 12.69 -0.91
CA PHE A 157 -21.97 11.97 -2.17
C PHE A 157 -23.28 11.20 -2.38
N ALA A 158 -24.27 11.32 -1.48
CA ALA A 158 -25.59 10.69 -1.63
C ALA A 158 -26.33 11.15 -2.90
N SER A 159 -25.96 12.30 -3.44
CA SER A 159 -26.43 12.84 -4.72
C SER A 159 -25.25 13.29 -5.59
N SER A 160 -24.25 12.41 -5.76
CA SER A 160 -23.17 12.68 -6.73
C SER A 160 -23.80 12.89 -8.12
N PRO A 161 -23.60 14.04 -8.80
CA PRO A 161 -24.09 14.21 -10.15
C PRO A 161 -23.51 13.09 -11.02
N SER A 162 -24.36 12.48 -11.85
CA SER A 162 -23.95 11.45 -12.79
C SER A 162 -22.71 11.96 -13.55
N ILE A 163 -21.61 11.21 -13.47
CA ILE A 163 -20.34 11.53 -14.14
C ILE A 163 -20.56 11.34 -15.64
N CYS A 164 -21.26 12.28 -16.28
CA CYS A 164 -21.40 12.33 -17.72
C CYS A 164 -20.55 13.45 -18.33
N ASN A 165 -20.00 14.37 -17.50
CA ASN A 165 -19.32 15.57 -17.98
C ASN A 165 -18.02 15.91 -17.24
N LEU A 166 -17.29 14.93 -16.71
CA LEU A 166 -15.85 15.15 -16.47
C LEU A 166 -15.15 15.08 -17.82
N LYS A 167 -15.08 16.22 -18.53
CA LYS A 167 -14.09 16.40 -19.59
C LYS A 167 -12.74 16.01 -18.99
N ASN A 168 -12.00 15.14 -19.68
CA ASN A 168 -10.65 14.69 -19.31
C ASN A 168 -9.83 15.86 -18.76
N ILE A 169 -9.78 15.99 -17.44
CA ILE A 169 -8.79 16.83 -16.79
C ILE A 169 -7.54 15.96 -16.81
N ASN A 170 -6.69 16.21 -17.80
CA ASN A 170 -5.34 15.70 -17.79
C ASN A 170 -4.65 16.32 -16.58
N PHE A 171 -4.51 15.55 -15.51
CA PHE A 171 -3.52 15.82 -14.48
C PHE A 171 -2.18 15.36 -15.04
N THR A 172 -1.60 16.20 -15.90
CA THR A 172 -0.19 16.19 -16.27
C THR A 172 0.49 17.34 -15.55
#